data_AF-A0A832DRX8-F1
#
_entry.id   AF-A0A832DRX8-F1
#
_cell.length_a   1.000
_cell.length_b   1.000
_cell.length_c   1.000
_cell.angle_alpha   90.00
_cell.angle_beta   90.00
_cell.angle_gamma   90.00
#
_symmetry.space_group_name_H-M   'P 1'
#
loop_
_entity.id
_entity.type
_entity.pdbx_description
1 polymer ?
#
loop_
_entity_poly.entity_id
_entity_poly.type
_entity_poly.pdbx_seq_one_letter_code
_entity_poly.pdbx_strand_id
1 'polypeptide(L)' 'AKRSREVLSGEDLASSAEKVLLDNPTAVRDYATGKEAALEFLLGQLMKESGGKIVPQEGREILKKLIHARAKASA' A
#
# COMPACT_ATOMS: atom_id res chain seq x y z
N ALA A 1 3.97 -28.41 7.28
CA ALA A 1 2.61 -27.82 7.27
C ALA A 1 2.60 -26.65 6.27
N LYS A 2 2.03 -26.82 5.08
CA LYS A 2 1.78 -25.71 4.15
C LYS A 2 0.69 -24.84 4.77
N ARG A 3 1.07 -23.73 5.42
CA ARG A 3 0.11 -22.70 5.81
C ARG A 3 -0.51 -22.18 4.52
N SER A 4 -1.77 -22.50 4.28
CA SER A 4 -2.62 -21.79 3.34
C SER A 4 -2.61 -20.33 3.78
N ARG A 5 -1.75 -19.50 3.19
CA ARG A 5 -1.78 -18.05 3.42
C ARG A 5 -3.00 -17.56 2.67
N GLU A 6 -4.07 -17.34 3.40
CA GLU A 6 -5.23 -16.63 2.91
C GLU A 6 -4.76 -15.25 2.43
N VAL A 7 -5.01 -14.94 1.17
CA VAL A 7 -4.63 -13.66 0.56
C VAL A 7 -5.69 -12.63 0.95
N LEU A 8 -5.26 -11.49 1.50
CA LEU A 8 -6.14 -10.36 1.77
C LEU A 8 -6.67 -9.81 0.45
N SER A 9 -7.97 -9.57 0.38
CA SER A 9 -8.63 -9.07 -0.83
C SER A 9 -9.61 -7.95 -0.49
N GLY A 10 -9.95 -7.12 -1.48
CA GLY A 10 -10.97 -6.08 -1.34
C GLY A 10 -10.72 -5.10 -0.19
N GLU A 11 -11.64 -5.09 0.76
CA GLU A 11 -11.68 -4.15 1.89
C GLU A 11 -10.53 -4.32 2.89
N ASP A 12 -10.07 -5.56 3.14
CA ASP A 12 -8.97 -5.84 4.05
C ASP A 12 -7.63 -5.31 3.52
N LEU A 13 -7.44 -5.46 2.20
CA LEU A 13 -6.29 -4.93 1.49
C LEU A 13 -6.30 -3.40 1.52
N ALA A 14 -7.46 -2.77 1.25
CA ALA A 14 -7.61 -1.32 1.29
C ALA A 14 -7.32 -0.77 2.69
N SER A 15 -7.87 -1.38 3.74
CA SER A 15 -7.67 -0.97 5.14
C SER A 15 -6.20 -1.07 5.56
N SER A 16 -5.54 -2.18 5.18
CA SER A 16 -4.10 -2.37 5.44
C SER A 16 -3.25 -1.33 4.69
N ALA A 17 -3.59 -1.06 3.43
CA ALA A 17 -2.90 -0.05 2.64
C ALA A 17 -3.09 1.35 3.23
N GLU A 18 -4.30 1.73 3.64
CA GLU A 18 -4.57 3.01 4.29
C GLU A 18 -3.76 3.20 5.57
N LYS A 19 -3.70 2.17 6.41
CA LYS A 19 -2.86 2.18 7.62
C LYS A 19 -1.39 2.42 7.27
N VAL A 20 -0.86 1.69 6.29
CA VAL A 20 0.53 1.87 5.82
C VAL A 20 0.78 3.29 5.32
N LEU A 21 -0.16 3.89 4.58
CA LEU A 21 -0.02 5.27 4.12
C LEU A 21 -0.05 6.28 5.27
N LEU A 22 -0.87 6.04 6.30
CA LEU A 22 -0.95 6.89 7.50
C LEU A 22 0.32 6.78 8.36
N ASP A 23 0.88 5.58 8.48
CA ASP A 23 2.12 5.32 9.23
C ASP A 23 3.37 5.84 8.51
N ASN A 24 3.30 6.13 7.20
CA ASN A 24 4.44 6.51 6.36
C ASN A 24 4.21 7.81 5.55
N PRO A 25 3.86 8.95 6.18
CA PRO A 25 3.46 10.16 5.47
C PRO A 25 4.57 10.74 4.58
N THR A 26 5.85 10.58 4.96
CA THR A 26 7.00 11.00 4.16
C THR A 26 7.07 10.25 2.83
N ALA A 27 6.87 8.94 2.84
CA ALA A 27 6.90 8.12 1.63
C ALA A 27 5.70 8.43 0.71
N VAL A 28 4.54 8.73 1.30
CA VAL A 28 3.36 9.20 0.54
C VAL A 28 3.68 10.50 -0.21
N ARG A 29 4.27 11.47 0.48
CA ARG A 29 4.68 12.75 -0.15
C ARG A 29 5.73 12.52 -1.22
N ASP A 30 6.75 11.72 -0.93
CA ASP A 30 7.82 11.42 -1.88
C ASP A 30 7.26 10.80 -3.16
N TYR A 31 6.36 9.83 -3.05
CA TYR A 31 5.69 9.25 -4.21
C TYR A 31 4.83 10.29 -4.95
N ALA A 32 4.05 11.10 -4.22
CA ALA A 32 3.25 12.18 -4.81
C ALA A 32 4.09 13.23 -5.56
N THR A 33 5.36 13.41 -5.18
CA THR A 33 6.32 14.27 -5.91
C THR A 33 7.06 13.57 -7.06
N GLY A 34 6.71 12.32 -7.39
CA GLY A 34 7.27 11.56 -8.51
C GLY A 34 8.42 10.61 -8.15
N LYS A 35 8.72 10.38 -6.86
CA LYS A 35 9.75 9.41 -6.46
C LYS A 35 9.17 7.99 -6.43
N GLU A 36 9.26 7.29 -7.56
CA GLU A 36 8.76 5.91 -7.72
C GLU A 36 9.32 4.94 -6.65
N ALA A 37 10.56 5.12 -6.20
CA ALA A 37 11.16 4.29 -5.14
C ALA A 37 10.38 4.31 -3.82
N ALA A 38 9.64 5.39 -3.53
CA ALA A 38 8.81 5.48 -2.33
C ALA A 38 7.61 4.53 -2.40
N LEU A 39 7.10 4.22 -3.60
CA LEU A 39 6.04 3.23 -3.78
C LEU A 39 6.52 1.82 -3.46
N GLU A 40 7.74 1.47 -3.86
CA GLU A 40 8.35 0.17 -3.56
C GLU A 40 8.57 -0.02 -2.05
N PHE A 41 8.97 1.05 -1.37
CA PHE A 41 9.07 1.06 0.08
C PHE A 41 7.70 0.81 0.74
N LEU A 42 6.65 1.52 0.30
CA LEU A 42 5.30 1.36 0.82
C LEU A 42 4.75 -0.04 0.55
N LEU A 43 5.03 -0.62 -0.62
CA LEU A 43 4.69 -2.00 -0.94
C LEU A 43 5.36 -2.99 0.02
N GLY A 44 6.65 -2.78 0.32
CA GLY A 44 7.38 -3.57 1.31
C GLY A 44 6.76 -3.50 2.70
N GLN A 45 6.35 -2.30 3.15
CA GLN A 45 5.65 -2.13 4.42
C GLN A 45 4.30 -2.84 4.43
N LEU A 46 3.53 -2.75 3.34
CA LEU A 46 2.24 -3.42 3.18
C LEU A 46 2.36 -4.95 3.21
N MET A 47 3.38 -5.50 2.55
CA MET A 47 3.69 -6.92 2.60
C MET A 47 4.11 -7.37 4.00
N LYS A 48 4.85 -6.53 4.74
CA LYS A 48 5.24 -6.81 6.13
C LYS A 48 4.02 -6.80 7.06
N GLU A 49 3.16 -5.78 6.96
CA GLU A 49 1.95 -5.61 7.77
C GLU A 49 0.98 -6.79 7.59
N SER A 50 0.74 -7.19 6.35
CA SER A 50 -0.11 -8.34 6.02
C SER A 50 0.52 -9.70 6.31
N GLY A 51 1.78 -9.74 6.73
CA GLY A 51 2.53 -10.98 6.93
C GLY A 51 2.70 -11.79 5.63
N GLY A 52 2.83 -11.12 4.49
CA GLY A 52 3.00 -11.72 3.17
C GLY A 52 1.72 -12.30 2.56
N LYS A 53 0.55 -11.82 3.01
CA LYS A 53 -0.77 -12.26 2.52
C LYS A 53 -1.30 -11.38 1.38
N ILE A 54 -0.45 -10.63 0.70
CA ILE A 54 -0.86 -9.70 -0.35
C ILE A 54 -0.15 -10.06 -1.66
N VAL A 55 -0.89 -10.02 -2.77
CA VAL A 55 -0.32 -10.11 -4.11
C VAL A 55 0.40 -8.78 -4.41
N PRO A 56 1.71 -8.77 -4.72
CA PRO A 56 2.46 -7.52 -4.89
C PRO A 56 1.87 -6.56 -5.93
N GLN A 57 1.32 -7.11 -7.01
CA GLN A 57 0.68 -6.34 -8.07
C GLN A 57 -0.56 -5.60 -7.55
N GLU A 58 -1.45 -6.30 -6.86
CA GLU A 58 -2.66 -5.70 -6.25
C GLU A 58 -2.30 -4.69 -5.16
N GLY A 59 -1.31 -5.02 -4.33
CA GLY A 59 -0.77 -4.12 -3.30
C GLY A 59 -0.22 -2.81 -3.90
N ARG A 60 0.48 -2.89 -5.03
CA ARG A 60 1.01 -1.71 -5.70
C ARG A 60 -0.13 -0.85 -6.27
N GLU A 61 -1.10 -1.47 -6.93
CA GLU A 61 -2.23 -0.75 -7.53
C GLU A 61 -3.12 -0.05 -6.48
N ILE A 62 -3.40 -0.71 -5.35
CA ILE A 62 -4.20 -0.08 -4.28
C ILE A 62 -3.46 1.12 -3.65
N LEU A 63 -2.14 1.00 -3.42
CA LEU A 63 -1.34 2.09 -2.87
C LEU A 63 -1.35 3.30 -3.80
N LYS A 64 -1.11 3.09 -5.11
CA LYS A 64 -1.19 4.17 -6.11
C LYS A 64 -2.55 4.84 -6.12
N LYS A 65 -3.62 4.04 -6.17
CA LYS A 65 -5.00 4.53 -6.21
C LYS A 65 -5.32 5.39 -5.00
N LEU A 66 -4.94 4.95 -3.80
CA LEU A 66 -5.19 5.68 -2.55
C LEU A 66 -4.38 6.99 -2.48
N ILE A 67 -3.11 6.99 -2.90
CA ILE A 67 -2.28 8.21 -2.90
C ILE A 67 -2.83 9.24 -3.88
N HIS A 68 -3.19 8.82 -5.11
CA HIS A 68 -3.78 9.71 -6.10
C HIS A 68 -5.17 10.25 -5.68
N ALA A 69 -5.98 9.42 -5.03
CA ALA A 69 -7.27 9.85 -4.49
C ALA A 69 -7.10 10.94 -3.42
N ARG A 70 -6.11 10.79 -2.52
CA ARG A 70 -5.76 11.80 -1.51
C ARG A 70 -5.25 13.11 -2.13
N ALA A 71 -4.42 13.02 -3.18
CA ALA A 71 -3.92 14.20 -3.88
C ALA A 71 -5.06 15.01 -4.55
N LYS A 72 -6.06 14.33 -5.12
CA LYS A 72 -7.25 14.99 -5.70
C LYS A 72 -8.19 15.59 -4.65
N ALA A 73 -8.23 15.07 -3.44
CA ALA A 73 -9.08 15.60 -2.37
C ALA A 73 -8.50 16.86 -1.68
N SER A 74 -7.21 17.14 -1.86
CA SER A 74 -6.53 18.35 -1.37
C SER A 74 -6.36 19.44 -2.44
N ALA A 75 -6.89 19.23 -3.65
CA ALA A 75 -6.94 20.22 -4.74
C ALA A 75 -8.34 20.84 -4.83
#